data_AF-A0A258KET2-F1
#
_entry.id   AF-A0A258KET2-F1
#
_cell.length_a   1.000
_cell.length_b   1.000
_cell.length_c   1.000
_cell.angle_alpha   90.00
_cell.angle_beta   90.00
_cell.angle_gamma   90.00
#
_symmetry.space_group_name_H-M   'P 1'
#
loop_
_entity.id
_entity.type
_entity.pdbx_description
1 polymer ?
#
loop_
_entity_poly.entity_id
_entity_poly.type
_entity_poly.pdbx_seq_one_letter_code
_entity_poly.pdbx_strand_id
1 'polypeptide(L)'
;GPDLMEAFFGNLQTAGNAYLEAGGDDQTPSELYALRPDRMTLVPGPRGWPLAYDYQAGGRTVRIGRDADGWLPVLHLKLFNPTSDHYGLSPLEAAAFAIDVHNASSAWNKALLDNSARPSGALVYSNREAGDRLSEEQFDRLKAELAGAHSGAGNAGRPLLLEGGLDWRAMSLTPAGMEFTDGKHAAAREIALAFGVPPQLLGVPGDATYANYREANAAFWRHTVAPLVERAARAMTAWLEVKFPGVRIAPDLDAVPAFSAERDALWARLDAASFLTPEERRRLAGLDG
;
A
#
# COMPACT_ATOMS: atom_id res chain seq x y z
N GLY A 1 18.38 2.69 -12.47
CA GLY A 1 17.30 2.09 -13.28
C GLY A 1 15.99 2.07 -12.50
N PRO A 2 14.92 1.46 -13.05
CA PRO A 2 13.62 1.36 -12.38
C PRO A 2 13.68 0.78 -10.96
N ASP A 3 14.41 -0.33 -10.79
CA ASP A 3 14.53 -1.03 -9.50
C ASP A 3 15.16 -0.17 -8.39
N LEU A 4 16.12 0.69 -8.76
CA LEU A 4 16.73 1.64 -7.82
C LEU A 4 15.67 2.62 -7.28
N MET A 5 14.84 3.16 -8.18
CA MET A 5 13.81 4.13 -7.80
C MET A 5 12.67 3.47 -7.05
N GLU A 6 12.30 2.24 -7.41
CA GLU A 6 11.33 1.44 -6.67
C GLU A 6 11.79 1.20 -5.22
N ALA A 7 13.04 0.76 -5.02
CA ALA A 7 13.60 0.59 -3.69
C ALA A 7 13.66 1.91 -2.91
N PHE A 8 14.08 3.00 -3.57
CA PHE A 8 14.20 4.32 -2.95
C PHE A 8 12.84 4.87 -2.50
N PHE A 9 11.83 4.88 -3.37
CA PHE A 9 10.49 5.32 -3.00
C PHE A 9 9.79 4.36 -2.06
N GLY A 10 9.98 3.04 -2.21
CA GLY A 10 9.47 2.04 -1.28
C GLY A 10 9.95 2.33 0.14
N ASN A 11 11.26 2.46 0.32
CA ASN A 11 11.88 2.84 1.60
C ASN A 11 11.30 4.15 2.15
N LEU A 12 11.15 5.18 1.32
CA LEU A 12 10.60 6.47 1.74
C LEU A 12 9.17 6.35 2.26
N GLN A 13 8.33 5.56 1.58
CA GLN A 13 6.92 5.40 1.91
C GLN A 13 6.69 4.45 3.09
N THR A 14 7.57 3.46 3.30
CA THR A 14 7.42 2.47 4.40
C THR A 14 8.18 2.83 5.66
N ALA A 15 9.29 3.57 5.56
CA ALA A 15 10.15 3.92 6.69
C ALA A 15 10.32 5.44 6.89
N GLY A 16 9.71 6.27 6.02
CA GLY A 16 9.78 7.73 6.13
C GLY A 16 11.14 8.31 5.72
N ASN A 17 12.07 7.43 5.36
CA ASN A 17 13.47 7.73 5.11
C ASN A 17 13.93 6.91 3.92
N ALA A 18 14.66 7.53 3.00
CA ALA A 18 15.30 6.85 1.89
C ALA A 18 16.72 7.37 1.71
N TYR A 19 17.62 6.46 1.39
CA TYR A 19 19.04 6.73 1.30
C TYR A 19 19.57 6.31 -0.06
N LEU A 20 20.36 7.18 -0.68
CA LEU A 20 21.22 6.82 -1.81
C LEU A 20 22.67 7.02 -1.39
N GLU A 21 23.47 5.99 -1.49
CA GLU A 21 24.93 6.08 -1.40
C GLU A 21 25.51 6.20 -2.80
N ALA A 22 26.38 7.18 -2.99
CA ALA A 22 27.20 7.31 -4.17
C ALA A 22 28.51 6.56 -3.99
N GLY A 23 28.79 5.64 -4.91
CA GLY A 23 29.98 4.81 -4.89
C GLY A 23 30.74 4.85 -6.22
N GLY A 24 31.85 4.13 -6.24
CA GLY A 24 32.79 4.04 -7.35
C GLY A 24 34.24 4.06 -6.85
N ASP A 25 35.16 3.62 -7.71
CA ASP A 25 36.59 3.55 -7.37
C ASP A 25 37.32 4.89 -7.54
N ASP A 26 36.70 5.85 -8.23
CA ASP A 26 37.27 7.16 -8.55
C ASP A 26 36.66 8.30 -7.68
N GLN A 27 37.25 9.50 -7.75
CA GLN A 27 36.75 10.69 -7.03
C GLN A 27 35.38 11.21 -7.52
N THR A 28 34.96 10.75 -8.70
CA THR A 28 33.66 11.05 -9.31
C THR A 28 32.79 9.79 -9.22
N PRO A 29 31.64 9.84 -8.53
CA PRO A 29 30.78 8.67 -8.38
C PRO A 29 30.30 8.11 -9.72
N SER A 30 30.43 6.80 -9.90
CA SER A 30 29.93 6.08 -11.07
C SER A 30 28.67 5.26 -10.78
N GLU A 31 28.36 5.05 -9.49
CA GLU A 31 27.34 4.12 -9.04
C GLU A 31 26.45 4.75 -7.96
N LEU A 32 25.19 4.31 -7.91
CA LEU A 32 24.22 4.69 -6.89
C LEU A 32 23.59 3.45 -6.27
N TYR A 33 23.60 3.39 -4.95
CA TYR A 33 23.07 2.29 -4.17
C TYR A 33 21.95 2.75 -3.26
N ALA A 34 20.76 2.15 -3.38
CA ALA A 34 19.68 2.38 -2.43
C ALA A 34 19.95 1.63 -1.12
N LEU A 35 20.25 2.36 -0.05
CA LEU A 35 20.51 1.77 1.25
C LEU A 35 19.20 1.59 2.04
N ARG A 36 19.09 0.43 2.67
CA ARG A 36 17.97 0.05 3.54
C ARG A 36 17.89 0.90 4.80
N PRO A 37 16.77 1.60 5.08
CA PRO A 37 16.62 2.45 6.25
C PRO A 37 16.73 1.72 7.59
N ASP A 38 16.28 0.47 7.66
CA ASP A 38 16.35 -0.36 8.89
C ASP A 38 17.77 -0.67 9.36
N ARG A 39 18.77 -0.40 8.49
CA ARG A 39 20.19 -0.63 8.74
C ARG A 39 21.00 0.67 8.83
N MET A 40 20.34 1.82 8.71
CA MET A 40 20.99 3.12 8.71
C MET A 40 20.77 3.83 10.04
N THR A 41 21.85 4.31 10.65
CA THR A 41 21.80 5.16 11.83
C THR A 41 22.54 6.46 11.56
N LEU A 42 21.88 7.60 11.76
CA LEU A 42 22.49 8.91 11.65
C LEU A 42 23.46 9.16 12.81
N VAL A 43 24.65 9.68 12.48
CA VAL A 43 25.64 10.14 13.45
C VAL A 43 25.61 11.67 13.48
N PRO A 44 25.06 12.29 14.53
CA PRO A 44 24.96 13.73 14.60
C PRO A 44 26.33 14.35 14.88
N GLY A 45 26.62 15.47 14.23
CA GLY A 45 27.79 16.29 14.52
C GLY A 45 27.55 17.21 15.73
N PRO A 46 28.56 18.02 16.11
CA PRO A 46 28.49 18.90 17.28
C PRO A 46 27.34 19.93 17.24
N ARG A 47 26.81 20.25 16.05
CA ARG A 47 25.69 21.18 15.84
C ARG A 47 24.33 20.48 15.66
N GLY A 48 24.26 19.17 15.90
CA GLY A 48 23.07 18.36 15.67
C GLY A 48 22.81 17.97 14.20
N TRP A 49 23.51 18.57 13.24
CA TRP A 49 23.38 18.18 11.82
C TRP A 49 24.06 16.83 11.51
N PRO A 50 23.57 16.07 10.51
CA PRO A 50 24.21 14.82 10.11
C PRO A 50 25.69 15.03 9.76
N LEU A 51 26.58 14.30 10.45
CA LEU A 51 28.01 14.27 10.16
C LEU A 51 28.39 13.05 9.33
N ALA A 52 27.78 11.91 9.64
CA ALA A 52 27.99 10.63 8.99
C ALA A 52 26.75 9.74 9.17
N TYR A 53 26.77 8.59 8.52
CA TYR A 53 25.81 7.51 8.75
C TYR A 53 26.54 6.20 9.04
N ASP A 54 25.98 5.40 9.93
CA ASP A 54 26.39 4.01 10.15
C ASP A 54 25.46 3.08 9.39
N TYR A 55 26.04 2.28 8.50
CA TYR A 55 25.34 1.20 7.81
C TYR A 55 25.71 -0.15 8.42
N GLN A 56 24.70 -0.88 8.89
CA GLN A 56 24.88 -2.17 9.58
C GLN A 56 24.45 -3.34 8.68
N ALA A 57 25.39 -4.19 8.27
CA ALA A 57 25.12 -5.36 7.46
C ALA A 57 26.07 -6.52 7.78
N GLY A 58 25.53 -7.74 7.86
CA GLY A 58 26.35 -8.95 8.09
C GLY A 58 27.14 -8.94 9.41
N GLY A 59 26.61 -8.31 10.46
CA GLY A 59 27.29 -8.15 11.75
C GLY A 59 28.43 -7.13 11.76
N ARG A 60 28.58 -6.33 10.70
CA ARG A 60 29.57 -5.26 10.59
C ARG A 60 28.87 -3.91 10.49
N THR A 61 29.51 -2.88 11.05
CA THR A 61 29.10 -1.50 10.91
C THR A 61 30.13 -0.77 10.06
N VAL A 62 29.68 -0.16 8.96
CA VAL A 62 30.49 0.72 8.11
C VAL A 62 30.04 2.15 8.35
N ARG A 63 30.98 3.03 8.71
CA ARG A 63 30.69 4.45 8.83
C ARG A 63 30.93 5.14 7.49
N ILE A 64 29.89 5.72 6.93
CA ILE A 64 29.92 6.52 5.72
C ILE A 64 29.95 7.98 6.14
N GLY A 65 31.18 8.54 6.16
CA GLY A 65 31.45 9.93 6.49
C GLY A 65 31.57 10.81 5.26
N ARG A 66 31.92 12.08 5.47
CA ARG A 66 32.27 12.98 4.36
C ARG A 66 33.60 12.57 3.72
N ASP A 67 33.68 12.74 2.41
CA ASP A 67 34.90 12.64 1.62
C ASP A 67 35.90 13.74 2.00
N ALA A 68 37.13 13.64 1.47
CA ALA A 68 38.19 14.61 1.71
C ALA A 68 37.84 16.04 1.24
N ASP A 69 36.97 16.17 0.23
CA ASP A 69 36.43 17.46 -0.25
C ASP A 69 35.22 17.96 0.57
N GLY A 70 34.84 17.22 1.61
CA GLY A 70 33.74 17.55 2.50
C GLY A 70 32.36 17.17 1.97
N TRP A 71 32.24 16.55 0.80
CA TRP A 71 30.96 16.04 0.31
C TRP A 71 30.52 14.81 1.12
N LEU A 72 29.23 14.68 1.40
CA LEU A 72 28.70 13.48 2.05
C LEU A 72 28.16 12.55 0.95
N PRO A 73 28.74 11.36 0.72
CA PRO A 73 28.33 10.44 -0.34
C PRO A 73 27.01 9.72 -0.01
N VAL A 74 26.19 10.26 0.89
CA VAL A 74 24.86 9.76 1.23
C VAL A 74 23.85 10.90 1.09
N LEU A 75 22.90 10.73 0.18
CA LEU A 75 21.66 11.48 0.18
C LEU A 75 20.68 10.83 1.15
N HIS A 76 20.21 11.58 2.15
CA HIS A 76 19.09 11.19 3.00
C HIS A 76 17.87 12.03 2.66
N LEU A 77 16.92 11.44 1.92
CA LEU A 77 15.61 12.02 1.71
C LEU A 77 14.68 11.54 2.82
N LYS A 78 14.01 12.50 3.49
CA LYS A 78 13.06 12.20 4.56
C LYS A 78 11.72 12.88 4.34
N LEU A 79 10.68 12.21 4.82
CA LEU A 79 9.35 12.81 4.97
C LEU A 79 9.35 13.80 6.15
N PHE A 80 8.35 14.67 6.17
CA PHE A 80 8.18 15.58 7.30
C PHE A 80 7.88 14.77 8.56
N ASN A 81 8.53 15.13 9.67
CA ASN A 81 8.24 14.58 10.98
C ASN A 81 8.26 15.73 12.01
N PRO A 82 7.15 16.01 12.69
CA PRO A 82 7.08 17.10 13.67
C PRO A 82 7.77 16.79 15.00
N THR A 83 8.10 15.52 15.28
CA THR A 83 8.64 15.07 16.58
C THR A 83 10.06 14.53 16.49
N SER A 84 10.65 14.49 15.29
CA SER A 84 12.02 14.01 15.09
C SER A 84 12.80 14.94 14.17
N ASP A 85 13.94 15.42 14.66
CA ASP A 85 14.85 16.31 13.93
C ASP A 85 15.59 15.59 12.80
N HIS A 86 15.70 14.27 12.88
CA HIS A 86 16.61 13.47 12.05
C HIS A 86 15.90 12.57 11.06
N TYR A 87 14.82 11.91 11.47
CA TYR A 87 14.10 10.93 10.66
C TYR A 87 12.71 11.40 10.26
N GLY A 88 12.25 10.97 9.09
CA GLY A 88 10.89 11.23 8.61
C GLY A 88 9.83 10.31 9.22
N LEU A 89 8.56 10.72 9.13
CA LEU A 89 7.39 9.93 9.53
C LEU A 89 6.78 9.29 8.27
N SER A 90 6.64 7.97 8.27
CA SER A 90 6.13 7.24 7.12
C SER A 90 4.58 7.26 7.05
N PRO A 91 4.00 7.23 5.84
CA PRO A 91 2.59 6.88 5.63
C PRO A 91 2.20 5.57 6.30
N LEU A 92 3.11 4.59 6.31
CA LEU A 92 2.88 3.29 6.94
C LEU A 92 2.67 3.42 8.46
N GLU A 93 3.51 4.20 9.13
CA GLU A 93 3.36 4.49 10.57
C GLU A 93 2.07 5.27 10.85
N ALA A 94 1.72 6.24 9.99
CA ALA A 94 0.47 6.98 10.12
C ALA A 94 -0.77 6.07 9.97
N ALA A 95 -0.66 4.99 9.19
CA ALA A 95 -1.71 4.01 8.97
C ALA A 95 -1.67 2.81 9.94
N ALA A 96 -0.77 2.78 10.93
CA ALA A 96 -0.49 1.58 11.73
C ALA A 96 -1.75 0.96 12.35
N PHE A 97 -2.64 1.78 12.92
CA PHE A 97 -3.88 1.30 13.52
C PHE A 97 -4.85 0.68 12.50
N ALA A 98 -5.00 1.32 11.33
CA ALA A 98 -5.83 0.78 10.25
C ALA A 98 -5.27 -0.55 9.71
N ILE A 99 -3.94 -0.69 9.65
CA ILE A 99 -3.26 -1.93 9.28
C ILE A 99 -3.57 -3.03 10.29
N ASP A 100 -3.48 -2.74 11.58
CA ASP A 100 -3.80 -3.71 12.64
C ASP A 100 -5.24 -4.18 12.55
N VAL A 101 -6.20 -3.27 12.35
CA VAL A 101 -7.62 -3.60 12.14
C VAL A 101 -7.80 -4.46 10.88
N HIS A 102 -7.17 -4.10 9.76
CA HIS A 102 -7.28 -4.86 8.51
C HIS A 102 -6.72 -6.29 8.64
N ASN A 103 -5.58 -6.43 9.32
CA ASN A 103 -4.92 -7.71 9.58
C ASN A 103 -5.75 -8.58 10.54
N ALA A 104 -6.22 -8.00 11.64
CA ALA A 104 -7.06 -8.69 12.62
C ALA A 104 -8.37 -9.20 11.98
N SER A 105 -9.05 -8.36 11.19
CA SER A 105 -10.26 -8.77 10.46
C SER A 105 -10.00 -9.90 9.48
N SER A 106 -8.85 -9.90 8.80
CA SER A 106 -8.47 -10.98 7.88
C SER A 106 -8.13 -12.27 8.63
N ALA A 107 -7.38 -12.19 9.72
CA ALA A 107 -7.04 -13.33 10.56
C ALA A 107 -8.28 -13.94 11.22
N TRP A 108 -9.20 -13.11 11.70
CA TRP A 108 -10.48 -13.55 12.24
C TRP A 108 -11.35 -14.24 11.19
N ASN A 109 -11.49 -13.67 9.99
CA ASN A 109 -12.24 -14.29 8.90
C ASN A 109 -11.65 -15.64 8.50
N LYS A 110 -10.32 -15.74 8.43
CA LYS A 110 -9.63 -17.00 8.17
C LYS A 110 -9.90 -18.01 9.29
N ALA A 111 -9.68 -17.62 10.55
CA ALA A 111 -9.91 -18.49 11.70
C ALA A 111 -11.38 -18.93 11.79
N LEU A 112 -12.31 -18.04 11.44
CA LEU A 112 -13.71 -18.37 11.33
C LEU A 112 -13.90 -19.44 10.27
N LEU A 113 -13.35 -19.32 9.07
CA LEU A 113 -13.48 -20.34 8.03
C LEU A 113 -12.81 -21.67 8.41
N ASP A 114 -11.60 -21.62 8.95
CA ASP A 114 -10.81 -22.79 9.35
C ASP A 114 -11.51 -23.57 10.50
N ASN A 115 -12.09 -22.85 11.47
CA ASN A 115 -12.80 -23.43 12.60
C ASN A 115 -14.31 -23.61 12.36
N SER A 116 -14.84 -23.02 11.28
CA SER A 116 -16.21 -23.23 10.81
C SER A 116 -16.26 -24.54 10.04
N ALA A 117 -16.07 -25.64 10.75
CA ALA A 117 -17.08 -26.70 10.70
C ALA A 117 -18.40 -26.11 11.23
N ARG A 118 -18.96 -25.09 10.55
CA ARG A 118 -20.29 -24.58 10.85
C ARG A 118 -21.21 -25.76 10.56
N PRO A 119 -21.99 -26.25 11.54
CA PRO A 119 -23.15 -27.02 11.19
C PRO A 119 -23.93 -26.15 10.20
N SER A 120 -24.15 -26.66 8.98
CA SER A 120 -24.99 -25.98 7.98
C SER A 120 -26.40 -25.71 8.52
N GLY A 121 -26.75 -26.35 9.63
CA GLY A 121 -27.88 -26.10 10.48
C GLY A 121 -27.81 -26.96 11.73
N ALA A 122 -28.75 -26.75 12.63
CA ALA A 122 -28.99 -27.64 13.76
C ALA A 122 -30.27 -28.44 13.48
N LEU A 123 -30.22 -29.75 13.74
CA LEU A 123 -31.39 -30.60 13.74
C LEU A 123 -32.03 -30.54 15.13
N VAL A 124 -33.23 -30.00 15.22
CA VAL A 124 -34.00 -29.86 16.46
C VAL A 124 -35.07 -30.92 16.49
N TYR A 125 -35.12 -31.74 17.54
CA TYR A 125 -36.18 -32.70 17.76
C TYR A 125 -37.14 -32.17 18.83
N SER A 126 -38.44 -32.14 18.53
CA SER A 126 -39.47 -31.82 19.53
C SER A 126 -40.68 -32.73 19.34
N ASN A 127 -41.03 -33.49 20.37
CA ASN A 127 -42.14 -34.44 20.35
C ASN A 127 -43.02 -34.24 21.59
N ARG A 128 -44.29 -33.87 21.36
CA ARG A 128 -45.26 -33.53 22.41
C ARG A 128 -45.77 -34.73 23.23
N GLU A 129 -45.61 -35.96 22.75
CA GLU A 129 -46.17 -37.17 23.41
C GLU A 129 -45.11 -38.07 24.07
N ALA A 130 -43.86 -38.06 23.58
CA ALA A 130 -42.79 -38.98 24.03
C ALA A 130 -41.64 -38.30 24.82
N GLY A 131 -41.70 -36.98 25.02
CA GLY A 131 -40.64 -36.18 25.64
C GLY A 131 -39.53 -35.76 24.66
N ASP A 132 -38.76 -34.74 25.03
CA ASP A 132 -37.77 -34.08 24.16
C ASP A 132 -36.44 -34.85 23.99
N ARG A 133 -36.44 -36.19 24.10
CA ARG A 133 -35.21 -37.00 24.02
C ARG A 133 -35.39 -38.20 23.10
N LEU A 134 -34.46 -38.34 22.16
CA LEU A 134 -34.31 -39.54 21.34
C LEU A 134 -33.71 -40.67 22.18
N SER A 135 -34.07 -41.92 21.88
CA SER A 135 -33.32 -43.07 22.40
C SER A 135 -31.92 -43.13 21.78
N GLU A 136 -30.98 -43.81 22.44
CA GLU A 136 -29.60 -43.95 21.95
C GLU A 136 -29.54 -44.59 20.56
N GLU A 137 -30.35 -45.64 20.33
CA GLU A 137 -30.49 -46.28 19.01
C GLU A 137 -31.06 -45.36 17.92
N GLN A 138 -31.98 -44.46 18.27
CA GLN A 138 -32.53 -43.47 17.34
C GLN A 138 -31.49 -42.39 17.01
N PHE A 139 -30.74 -41.93 18.02
CA PHE A 139 -29.69 -40.94 17.87
C PHE A 139 -28.56 -41.45 16.96
N ASP A 140 -28.07 -42.67 17.19
CA ASP A 140 -26.98 -43.24 16.41
C ASP A 140 -27.37 -43.49 14.96
N ARG A 141 -28.61 -43.93 14.71
CA ARG A 141 -29.15 -44.09 13.35
C ARG A 141 -29.21 -42.75 12.62
N LEU A 142 -29.75 -41.72 13.28
CA LEU A 142 -29.88 -40.38 12.72
C LEU A 142 -28.51 -39.75 12.43
N LYS A 143 -27.54 -39.95 13.32
CA LYS A 143 -26.15 -39.52 13.14
C LYS A 143 -25.49 -40.20 11.94
N ALA A 144 -25.72 -41.50 11.75
CA ALA A 144 -25.21 -42.26 10.62
C ALA A 144 -25.83 -41.80 9.28
N GLU A 145 -27.14 -41.55 9.25
CA GLU A 145 -27.83 -41.02 8.06
C GLU A 145 -27.34 -39.61 7.70
N LEU A 146 -27.21 -38.71 8.69
CA LEU A 146 -26.69 -37.35 8.45
C LEU A 146 -25.25 -37.37 7.93
N ALA A 147 -24.40 -38.20 8.52
CA ALA A 147 -23.01 -38.34 8.08
C ALA A 147 -22.92 -38.88 6.65
N GLY A 148 -23.78 -39.83 6.27
CA GLY A 148 -23.83 -40.39 4.92
C GLY A 148 -24.43 -39.46 3.87
N ALA A 149 -25.47 -38.69 4.23
CA ALA A 149 -26.22 -37.86 3.29
C ALA A 149 -25.58 -36.49 3.01
N HIS A 150 -24.77 -35.94 3.92
CA HIS A 150 -24.28 -34.55 3.86
C HIS A 150 -22.77 -34.38 4.02
N SER A 151 -21.98 -35.45 4.14
CA SER A 151 -20.52 -35.34 4.10
C SER A 151 -20.00 -35.20 2.67
N GLY A 152 -19.03 -34.29 2.46
CA GLY A 152 -18.35 -34.10 1.18
C GLY A 152 -19.02 -33.10 0.23
N ALA A 153 -18.19 -32.45 -0.60
CA ALA A 153 -18.61 -31.37 -1.50
C ALA A 153 -19.71 -31.75 -2.51
N GLY A 154 -19.79 -33.03 -2.89
CA GLY A 154 -20.81 -33.54 -3.82
C GLY A 154 -22.22 -33.72 -3.23
N ASN A 155 -22.38 -33.60 -1.91
CA ASN A 155 -23.65 -33.78 -1.22
C ASN A 155 -24.30 -32.44 -0.78
N ALA A 156 -23.71 -31.31 -1.18
CA ALA A 156 -24.25 -29.98 -0.90
C ALA A 156 -25.60 -29.78 -1.61
N GLY A 157 -26.61 -29.32 -0.88
CA GLY A 157 -27.93 -28.99 -1.44
C GLY A 157 -28.90 -30.16 -1.62
N ARG A 158 -28.58 -31.38 -1.14
CA ARG A 158 -29.53 -32.50 -1.16
C ARG A 158 -30.72 -32.21 -0.23
N PRO A 159 -31.98 -32.41 -0.69
CA PRO A 159 -33.15 -32.28 0.18
C PRO A 159 -33.08 -33.26 1.35
N LEU A 160 -33.30 -32.77 2.57
CA LEU A 160 -33.37 -33.58 3.79
C LEU A 160 -34.84 -33.88 4.12
N LEU A 161 -35.20 -35.16 4.21
CA LEU A 161 -36.53 -35.58 4.65
C LEU A 161 -36.54 -35.62 6.19
N LEU A 162 -37.48 -34.88 6.79
CA LEU A 162 -37.61 -34.77 8.24
C LEU A 162 -38.97 -35.32 8.67
N GLU A 163 -38.97 -36.27 9.61
CA GLU A 163 -40.17 -36.92 10.14
C GLU A 163 -40.28 -36.72 11.66
N GLY A 164 -41.48 -36.90 12.22
CA GLY A 164 -41.66 -37.09 13.66
C GLY A 164 -41.22 -35.93 14.58
N GLY A 165 -41.40 -34.67 14.16
CA GLY A 165 -41.05 -33.50 14.98
C GLY A 165 -39.59 -33.06 14.87
N LEU A 166 -38.85 -33.59 13.88
CA LEU A 166 -37.55 -33.07 13.46
C LEU A 166 -37.72 -31.78 12.63
N ASP A 167 -36.96 -30.75 12.99
CA ASP A 167 -36.90 -29.45 12.33
C ASP A 167 -35.44 -29.10 12.02
N TRP A 168 -35.14 -28.71 10.78
CA TRP A 168 -33.80 -28.27 10.39
C TRP A 168 -33.74 -26.75 10.39
N ARG A 169 -32.93 -26.20 11.29
CA ARG A 169 -32.68 -24.76 11.34
C ARG A 169 -31.35 -24.43 10.69
N ALA A 170 -31.43 -23.93 9.45
CA ALA A 170 -30.25 -23.42 8.75
C ALA A 170 -29.61 -22.28 9.57
N MET A 171 -28.31 -22.37 9.81
CA MET A 171 -27.56 -21.26 10.41
C MET A 171 -27.02 -20.39 9.28
N SER A 172 -27.62 -19.22 9.06
CA SER A 172 -27.14 -18.22 8.10
C SER A 172 -25.90 -17.50 8.62
N LEU A 173 -25.26 -16.69 7.76
CA LEU A 173 -24.16 -15.82 8.17
C LEU A 173 -24.64 -14.95 9.34
N THR A 174 -23.94 -15.00 10.47
CA THR A 174 -24.31 -14.18 11.62
C THR A 174 -24.08 -12.70 11.28
N PRO A 175 -24.92 -11.76 11.76
CA PRO A 175 -24.72 -10.32 11.59
C PRO A 175 -23.31 -9.84 11.95
N ALA A 176 -22.68 -10.46 12.96
CA ALA A 176 -21.30 -10.19 13.33
C ALA A 176 -20.30 -10.38 12.17
N GLY A 177 -20.47 -11.40 11.30
CA GLY A 177 -19.57 -11.63 10.17
C GLY A 177 -19.65 -10.57 9.07
N MET A 178 -20.81 -9.92 8.89
CA MET A 178 -20.97 -8.82 7.94
C MET A 178 -20.26 -7.55 8.43
N GLU A 179 -20.41 -7.23 9.72
CA GLU A 179 -19.78 -6.06 10.36
C GLU A 179 -18.24 -6.07 10.24
N PHE A 180 -17.60 -7.23 10.35
CA PHE A 180 -16.14 -7.35 10.15
C PHE A 180 -15.68 -7.16 8.70
N THR A 181 -16.52 -7.52 7.73
CA THR A 181 -16.20 -7.33 6.31
C THR A 181 -16.22 -5.85 5.96
N ASP A 182 -17.22 -5.13 6.46
CA ASP A 182 -17.34 -3.67 6.30
C ASP A 182 -16.19 -2.95 7.02
N GLY A 183 -15.86 -3.36 8.25
CA GLY A 183 -14.71 -2.85 9.00
C GLY A 183 -13.38 -3.06 8.27
N LYS A 184 -13.18 -4.24 7.63
CA LYS A 184 -12.00 -4.51 6.80
C LYS A 184 -11.92 -3.56 5.60
N HIS A 185 -13.03 -3.32 4.91
CA HIS A 185 -13.05 -2.39 3.78
C HIS A 185 -12.83 -0.94 4.21
N ALA A 186 -13.36 -0.51 5.37
CA ALA A 186 -13.08 0.81 5.92
C ALA A 186 -11.59 0.98 6.23
N ALA A 187 -10.98 0.01 6.92
CA ALA A 187 -9.55 0.01 7.22
C ALA A 187 -8.68 0.04 5.94
N ALA A 188 -9.06 -0.72 4.90
CA ALA A 188 -8.35 -0.67 3.61
C ALA A 188 -8.39 0.73 2.97
N ARG A 189 -9.49 1.48 3.11
CA ARG A 189 -9.58 2.86 2.62
C ARG A 189 -8.73 3.83 3.43
N GLU A 190 -8.67 3.68 4.75
CA GLU A 190 -7.80 4.49 5.61
C GLU A 190 -6.32 4.26 5.28
N ILE A 191 -5.92 3.01 5.05
CA ILE A 191 -4.57 2.68 4.57
C ILE A 191 -4.30 3.40 3.24
N ALA A 192 -5.19 3.26 2.25
CA ALA A 192 -5.03 3.90 0.95
C ALA A 192 -4.90 5.43 1.07
N LEU A 193 -5.71 6.04 1.95
CA LEU A 193 -5.68 7.48 2.23
C LEU A 193 -4.32 7.93 2.78
N ALA A 194 -3.71 7.18 3.69
CA ALA A 194 -2.39 7.52 4.24
C ALA A 194 -1.30 7.59 3.16
N PHE A 195 -1.36 6.73 2.15
CA PHE A 195 -0.46 6.75 0.99
C PHE A 195 -0.89 7.74 -0.10
N GLY A 196 -2.06 8.38 0.03
CA GLY A 196 -2.63 9.28 -0.98
C GLY A 196 -3.17 8.55 -2.22
N VAL A 197 -3.39 7.23 -2.14
CA VAL A 197 -3.86 6.43 -3.28
C VAL A 197 -5.39 6.35 -3.24
N PRO A 198 -6.11 6.76 -4.30
CA PRO A 198 -7.55 6.57 -4.37
C PRO A 198 -7.94 5.09 -4.26
N PRO A 199 -8.85 4.69 -3.35
CA PRO A 199 -9.17 3.28 -3.10
C PRO A 199 -9.64 2.49 -4.33
N GLN A 200 -10.29 3.16 -5.27
CA GLN A 200 -10.76 2.58 -6.54
C GLN A 200 -9.62 2.13 -7.46
N LEU A 201 -8.41 2.71 -7.35
CA LEU A 201 -7.23 2.24 -8.09
C LEU A 201 -6.68 0.92 -7.50
N LEU A 202 -6.97 0.65 -6.22
CA LEU A 202 -6.58 -0.56 -5.50
C LEU A 202 -7.66 -1.66 -5.55
N GLY A 203 -8.79 -1.42 -6.23
CA GLY A 203 -9.91 -2.36 -6.28
C GLY A 203 -10.65 -2.52 -4.96
N VAL A 204 -10.51 -1.57 -4.03
CA VAL A 204 -11.30 -1.58 -2.79
C VAL A 204 -12.78 -1.30 -3.16
N PRO A 205 -13.74 -2.14 -2.74
CA PRO A 205 -15.14 -1.99 -3.12
C PRO A 205 -15.71 -0.60 -2.82
N GLY A 206 -16.62 -0.10 -3.66
CA GLY A 206 -17.27 1.20 -3.55
C GLY A 206 -17.91 1.61 -4.88
N ASP A 207 -18.58 2.76 -4.92
CA ASP A 207 -19.23 3.27 -6.14
C ASP A 207 -18.19 3.79 -7.16
N ALA A 208 -17.67 2.89 -8.00
CA ALA A 208 -16.72 3.22 -9.05
C ALA A 208 -17.36 3.15 -10.44
N THR A 209 -17.33 4.27 -11.18
CA THR A 209 -17.62 4.31 -12.62
C THR A 209 -16.34 4.55 -13.42
N TYR A 210 -16.33 4.28 -14.73
CA TYR A 210 -15.16 4.54 -15.60
C TYR A 210 -14.73 6.01 -15.60
N ALA A 211 -15.68 6.95 -15.53
CA ALA A 211 -15.38 8.37 -15.43
C ALA A 211 -14.65 8.69 -14.12
N ASN A 212 -15.16 8.17 -13.00
CA ASN A 212 -14.56 8.32 -11.68
C ASN A 212 -13.13 7.72 -11.64
N TYR A 213 -12.88 6.62 -12.34
CA TYR A 213 -11.56 5.99 -12.38
C TYR A 213 -10.51 6.87 -13.09
N ARG A 214 -10.83 7.45 -14.25
CA ARG A 214 -9.89 8.32 -14.98
C ARG A 214 -9.52 9.56 -14.18
N GLU A 215 -10.52 10.20 -13.57
CA GLU A 215 -10.31 11.37 -12.72
C GLU A 215 -9.48 11.02 -11.48
N ALA A 216 -9.74 9.86 -10.87
CA ALA A 216 -8.96 9.38 -9.74
C ALA A 216 -7.50 9.09 -10.09
N ASN A 217 -7.25 8.50 -11.26
CA ASN A 217 -5.88 8.28 -11.72
C ASN A 217 -5.15 9.61 -11.93
N ALA A 218 -5.77 10.61 -12.58
CA ALA A 218 -5.19 11.93 -12.74
C ALA A 218 -4.95 12.63 -11.38
N ALA A 219 -5.90 12.52 -10.44
CA ALA A 219 -5.76 13.06 -9.09
C ALA A 219 -4.61 12.40 -8.32
N PHE A 220 -4.44 11.08 -8.41
CA PHE A 220 -3.33 10.36 -7.80
C PHE A 220 -1.97 10.85 -8.32
N TRP A 221 -1.84 10.98 -9.64
CA TRP A 221 -0.62 11.51 -10.24
C TRP A 221 -0.33 12.94 -9.79
N ARG A 222 -1.35 13.81 -9.78
CA ARG A 222 -1.20 15.23 -9.42
C ARG A 222 -0.87 15.45 -7.94
N HIS A 223 -1.57 14.77 -7.05
CA HIS A 223 -1.53 15.09 -5.62
C HIS A 223 -0.52 14.22 -4.85
N THR A 224 -0.10 13.09 -5.42
CA THR A 224 0.78 12.14 -4.73
C THR A 224 2.06 11.88 -5.52
N VAL A 225 1.96 11.38 -6.75
CA VAL A 225 3.16 10.90 -7.48
C VAL A 225 4.05 12.05 -7.94
N ALA A 226 3.52 13.05 -8.64
CA ALA A 226 4.31 14.15 -9.17
C ALA A 226 5.03 14.95 -8.06
N PRO A 227 4.38 15.38 -6.97
CA PRO A 227 5.07 16.06 -5.87
C PRO A 227 6.17 15.20 -5.23
N LEU A 228 5.94 13.89 -5.10
CA LEU A 228 6.90 12.95 -4.53
C LEU A 228 8.16 12.82 -5.40
N VAL A 229 7.97 12.61 -6.71
CA VAL A 229 9.07 12.46 -7.67
C VAL A 229 9.81 13.77 -7.87
N GLU A 230 9.12 14.91 -7.95
CA GLU A 230 9.75 16.23 -8.03
C GLU A 230 10.62 16.51 -6.81
N ARG A 231 10.13 16.20 -5.60
CA ARG A 231 10.92 16.38 -4.37
C ARG A 231 12.19 15.52 -4.40
N ALA A 232 12.07 14.26 -4.80
CA ALA A 232 13.23 13.38 -4.94
C ALA A 232 14.22 13.89 -5.99
N ALA A 233 13.74 14.28 -7.17
CA ALA A 233 14.55 14.81 -8.25
C ALA A 233 15.31 16.09 -7.85
N ARG A 234 14.66 17.01 -7.13
CA ARG A 234 15.30 18.22 -6.58
C ARG A 234 16.37 17.87 -5.54
N ALA A 235 16.09 16.92 -4.65
CA ALA A 235 17.05 16.48 -3.63
C ALA A 235 18.28 15.81 -4.26
N MET A 236 18.07 14.94 -5.25
CA MET A 236 19.15 14.30 -6.01
C MET A 236 19.95 15.33 -6.82
N THR A 237 19.29 16.29 -7.46
CA THR A 237 19.94 17.39 -8.16
C THR A 237 20.86 18.17 -7.23
N ALA A 238 20.34 18.65 -6.10
CA ALA A 238 21.14 19.43 -5.14
C ALA A 238 22.32 18.63 -4.56
N TRP A 239 22.15 17.32 -4.36
CA TRP A 239 23.20 16.44 -3.86
C TRP A 239 24.30 16.17 -4.89
N LEU A 240 23.93 15.93 -6.15
CA LEU A 240 24.85 15.60 -7.24
C LEU A 240 25.52 16.84 -7.85
N GLU A 241 24.90 18.02 -7.78
CA GLU A 241 25.46 19.30 -8.29
C GLU A 241 26.87 19.58 -7.76
N VAL A 242 27.18 19.11 -6.54
CA VAL A 242 28.51 19.26 -5.93
C VAL A 242 29.60 18.51 -6.72
N LYS A 243 29.28 17.33 -7.25
CA LYS A 243 30.21 16.49 -8.03
C LYS A 243 30.05 16.69 -9.54
N PHE A 244 28.87 17.11 -9.98
CA PHE A 244 28.48 17.30 -11.38
C PHE A 244 27.86 18.68 -11.55
N PRO A 245 28.67 19.75 -11.68
CA PRO A 245 28.14 21.11 -11.84
C PRO A 245 27.22 21.24 -13.05
N GLY A 246 26.06 21.87 -12.87
CA GLY A 246 25.04 22.03 -13.90
C GLY A 246 24.13 20.82 -14.11
N VAL A 247 24.23 19.77 -13.27
CA VAL A 247 23.33 18.61 -13.38
C VAL A 247 21.92 19.03 -13.02
N ARG A 248 20.93 18.51 -13.77
CA ARG A 248 19.51 18.71 -13.46
C ARG A 248 18.78 17.40 -13.64
N ILE A 249 18.13 16.96 -12.57
CA ILE A 249 17.21 15.81 -12.58
C ILE A 249 15.80 16.38 -12.45
N ALA A 250 14.94 16.03 -13.41
CA ALA A 250 13.53 16.40 -13.40
C ALA A 250 12.70 15.22 -13.92
N PRO A 251 11.50 14.98 -13.37
CA PRO A 251 10.57 14.04 -13.99
C PRO A 251 10.05 14.58 -15.32
N ASP A 252 10.00 13.71 -16.32
CA ASP A 252 9.25 13.97 -17.55
C ASP A 252 7.76 13.66 -17.29
N LEU A 253 7.03 14.67 -16.84
CA LEU A 253 5.58 14.56 -16.63
C LEU A 253 4.79 14.63 -17.95
N ASP A 254 5.41 15.10 -19.04
CA ASP A 254 4.77 15.11 -20.34
C ASP A 254 4.58 13.69 -20.87
N ALA A 255 5.53 12.79 -20.61
CA ALA A 255 5.42 11.39 -20.98
C ALA A 255 4.34 10.60 -20.19
N VAL A 256 3.71 11.19 -19.17
CA VAL A 256 2.75 10.49 -18.31
C VAL A 256 1.33 10.51 -18.92
N PRO A 257 0.74 9.35 -19.28
CA PRO A 257 -0.57 9.30 -19.93
C PRO A 257 -1.72 9.89 -19.09
N ALA A 258 -1.58 9.89 -17.75
CA ALA A 258 -2.60 10.43 -16.86
C ALA A 258 -2.82 11.95 -17.03
N PHE A 259 -1.86 12.67 -17.60
CA PHE A 259 -1.96 14.11 -17.85
C PHE A 259 -2.33 14.47 -19.30
N SER A 260 -2.67 13.49 -20.15
CA SER A 260 -2.94 13.74 -21.58
C SER A 260 -4.04 14.78 -21.81
N ALA A 261 -5.14 14.71 -21.06
CA ALA A 261 -6.26 15.64 -21.21
C ALA A 261 -5.89 17.09 -20.84
N GLU A 262 -5.03 17.26 -19.82
CA GLU A 262 -4.52 18.58 -19.43
C GLU A 262 -3.55 19.15 -20.47
N ARG A 263 -2.72 18.28 -21.05
CA ARG A 263 -1.81 18.64 -22.14
C ARG A 263 -2.60 19.05 -23.38
N ASP A 264 -3.62 18.30 -23.78
CA ASP A 264 -4.49 18.66 -24.90
C ASP A 264 -5.14 20.02 -24.66
N ALA A 265 -5.63 20.27 -23.43
CA ALA A 265 -6.21 21.55 -23.07
C ALA A 265 -5.19 22.71 -23.02
N LEU A 266 -3.92 22.44 -22.68
CA LEU A 266 -2.84 23.43 -22.74
C LEU A 266 -2.52 23.78 -24.20
N TRP A 267 -2.32 22.77 -25.04
CA TRP A 267 -2.01 22.96 -26.46
C TRP A 267 -3.13 23.70 -27.19
N ALA A 268 -4.40 23.33 -26.96
CA ALA A 268 -5.53 24.06 -27.53
C ALA A 268 -5.55 25.54 -27.12
N ARG A 269 -5.17 25.87 -25.88
CA ARG A 269 -5.06 27.26 -25.40
C ARG A 269 -3.88 28.01 -26.04
N LEU A 270 -2.73 27.35 -26.21
CA LEU A 270 -1.55 27.94 -26.84
C LEU A 270 -1.75 28.19 -28.34
N ASP A 271 -2.44 27.27 -29.04
CA ASP A 271 -2.76 27.39 -30.46
C ASP A 271 -3.82 28.48 -30.70
N ALA A 272 -4.80 28.62 -29.81
CA ALA A 272 -5.79 29.69 -29.88
C ALA A 272 -5.19 31.09 -29.62
N ALA A 273 -4.06 31.17 -28.91
CA ALA A 273 -3.35 32.41 -28.65
C ALA A 273 -2.53 32.86 -29.87
N SER A 274 -3.21 33.52 -30.81
CA SER A 274 -2.64 34.02 -32.07
C SER A 274 -1.58 35.11 -31.89
N PHE A 275 -1.54 35.76 -30.73
CA PHE A 275 -0.57 36.82 -30.39
C PHE A 275 0.80 36.28 -29.94
N LEU A 276 0.91 34.99 -29.61
CA LEU A 276 2.18 34.38 -29.19
C LEU A 276 3.04 34.02 -30.41
N THR A 277 4.33 34.32 -30.31
CA THR A 277 5.32 33.81 -31.26
C THR A 277 5.53 32.30 -31.09
N PRO A 278 6.05 31.59 -32.11
CA PRO A 278 6.39 30.17 -31.98
C PRO A 278 7.34 29.88 -30.82
N GLU A 279 8.32 30.76 -30.56
CA GLU A 279 9.27 30.62 -29.45
C GLU A 279 8.59 30.78 -28.08
N GLU A 280 7.68 31.75 -27.93
CA GLU A 280 6.90 31.90 -26.70
C GLU A 280 5.96 30.71 -26.47
N ARG A 281 5.35 30.16 -27.52
CA ARG A 281 4.53 28.94 -27.41
C ARG A 281 5.34 27.74 -26.95
N ARG A 282 6.53 27.51 -27.53
CA ARG A 282 7.43 26.41 -27.12
C ARG A 282 7.84 26.53 -25.66
N ARG A 283 8.19 27.73 -25.23
CA ARG A 283 8.55 28.02 -23.83
C ARG A 283 7.40 27.77 -22.87
N LEU A 284 6.20 28.25 -23.20
CA LEU A 284 4.99 28.05 -22.39
C LEU A 284 4.51 26.60 -22.37
N ALA A 285 4.81 25.84 -23.43
CA ALA A 285 4.57 24.40 -23.49
C ALA A 285 5.63 23.58 -22.76
N GLY A 286 6.66 24.21 -22.18
CA GLY A 286 7.73 23.50 -21.46
C GLY A 286 8.71 22.75 -22.36
N LEU A 287 8.74 23.03 -23.67
CA LEU A 287 9.60 22.36 -24.66
C LEU A 287 11.01 22.96 -24.77
N ASP A 288 11.30 24.00 -23.99
CA ASP A 288 12.63 24.62 -23.91
C ASP A 288 13.32 24.06 -22.65
N GLY A 289 14.02 22.95 -22.82
CA GLY A 289 14.73 22.22 -21.76
C GLY A 289 15.63 21.15 -22.35
#